data_AF-A0A6A5HII8-F1
#
_entry.id   AF-A0A6A5HII8-F1
#
_cell.length_a   1.000
_cell.length_b   1.000
_cell.length_c   1.000
_cell.angle_alpha   90.00
_cell.angle_beta   90.00
_cell.angle_gamma   90.00
#
_symmetry.space_group_name_H-M   'P 1'
#
loop_
_entity.id
_entity.type
_entity.pdbx_description
1 polymer ?
#
loop_
_entity_poly.entity_id
_entity_poly.type
_entity_poly.pdbx_seq_one_letter_code
_entity_poly.pdbx_strand_id
1 'polypeptide(L)'
;MEAVFFFLFIQLTGFILFVQSLELNQCRQFTSCEQCAGVVDSEVSCRWCLETSKCIPSKYLCHPWKTVLHGINCPISKIPTTYSDRFLRTEVAAYIQAANRVSEYSPVGAPMSCLMKLPSAVAVLYELDVPTSLEGRTVGVLIGVNHDLQHIFIGFRSTNDPVQFVSQFYVFMMGWFEDFPLGGRMVAIYSRMYRDILQFGFDECLGKAVEKHPTYSLLVTGHSLGGAMATIFSLHVAMKYPQKQTRLYSLSSPRSGDETFVKLLNQYIFEQFRVVRDGDFVPDSPFRVSQTIETAHHNSFEIFYGSHMAVDNYVICDQPETEYCLKGSWWKKPVAHMYLFDQNFYNYHLGYCE
;
A
#
# COMPACT_ATOMS: atom_id res chain seq x y z
N MET A 1 -0.71 57.61 31.61
CA MET A 1 -1.41 56.43 31.04
C MET A 1 -0.66 55.85 29.85
N GLU A 2 -0.22 56.66 28.88
CA GLU A 2 0.47 56.16 27.66
C GLU A 2 1.79 55.41 27.92
N ALA A 3 2.63 55.88 28.86
CA ALA A 3 3.90 55.21 29.18
C ALA A 3 3.73 53.80 29.78
N VAL A 4 2.65 53.56 30.52
CA VAL A 4 2.33 52.26 31.13
C VAL A 4 1.86 51.28 30.05
N PHE A 5 1.05 51.75 29.09
CA PHE A 5 0.64 50.96 27.93
C PHE A 5 1.82 50.57 27.03
N PHE A 6 2.76 51.48 26.81
CA PHE A 6 3.95 51.19 25.99
C PHE A 6 4.87 50.15 26.65
N PHE A 7 5.07 50.23 27.97
CA PHE A 7 5.85 49.23 28.73
C PHE A 7 5.17 47.86 28.74
N LEU A 8 3.85 47.81 28.95
CA LEU A 8 3.06 46.58 28.86
C LEU A 8 3.11 45.97 27.45
N PHE A 9 3.09 46.79 26.40
CA PHE A 9 3.18 46.32 25.01
C PHE A 9 4.56 45.74 24.68
N ILE A 10 5.66 46.35 25.16
CA ILE A 10 7.02 45.81 25.02
C ILE A 10 7.19 44.50 25.81
N GLN A 11 6.64 44.43 27.02
CA GLN A 11 6.67 43.20 27.84
C GLN A 11 5.84 42.08 27.19
N LEU A 12 4.65 42.38 26.65
CA LEU A 12 3.83 41.40 25.93
C LEU A 12 4.53 40.90 24.66
N THR A 13 5.08 41.81 23.84
CA THR A 13 5.78 41.44 22.61
C THR A 13 7.05 40.65 22.88
N GLY A 14 7.82 41.02 23.92
CA GLY A 14 8.97 40.25 24.38
C GLY A 14 8.60 38.85 24.90
N PHE A 15 7.50 38.74 25.64
CA PHE A 15 6.99 37.46 26.12
C PHE A 15 6.49 36.56 24.98
N ILE A 16 5.77 37.13 24.00
CA ILE A 16 5.32 36.40 22.80
C ILE A 16 6.50 35.89 21.99
N LEU A 17 7.53 36.71 21.76
CA LEU A 17 8.75 36.30 21.05
C LEU A 17 9.53 35.22 21.82
N PHE A 18 9.56 35.30 23.16
CA PHE A 18 10.19 34.29 24.01
C PHE A 18 9.46 32.95 23.96
N VAL A 19 8.13 32.95 24.06
CA VAL A 19 7.30 31.73 23.95
C VAL A 19 7.44 31.09 22.56
N GLN A 20 7.38 31.87 21.49
CA GLN A 20 7.64 31.39 20.13
C GLN A 20 9.06 30.79 19.98
N SER A 21 10.07 31.40 20.61
CA SER A 21 11.44 30.87 20.58
C SER A 21 11.60 29.55 21.36
N LEU A 22 10.79 29.33 22.40
CA LEU A 22 10.76 28.08 23.17
C LEU A 22 10.08 26.96 22.38
N GLU A 23 8.93 27.22 21.76
CA GLU A 23 8.19 26.26 20.92
C GLU A 23 9.02 25.84 19.68
N LEU A 24 9.73 26.79 19.03
CA LEU A 24 10.65 26.48 17.92
C LEU A 24 11.88 25.65 18.34
N ASN A 25 12.23 25.60 19.62
CA ASN A 25 13.41 24.89 20.13
C ASN A 25 13.12 23.45 20.53
N GLN A 26 11.87 23.06 20.82
CA GLN A 26 11.56 21.69 21.23
C GLN A 26 11.80 20.67 20.11
N CYS A 27 11.39 20.94 18.87
CA CYS A 27 11.65 20.01 17.77
C CYS A 27 13.16 19.71 17.62
N ARG A 28 14.03 20.70 17.88
CA ARG A 28 15.48 20.57 17.72
C ARG A 28 16.13 19.58 18.69
N GLN A 29 15.43 19.15 19.73
CA GLN A 29 15.94 18.15 20.68
C GLN A 29 15.98 16.73 20.09
N PHE A 30 15.17 16.45 19.06
CA PHE A 30 15.08 15.12 18.45
C PHE A 30 16.22 14.89 17.47
N THR A 31 16.90 13.75 17.63
CA THR A 31 18.11 13.39 16.86
C THR A 31 17.86 12.34 15.79
N SER A 32 16.63 11.83 15.69
CA SER A 32 16.23 10.82 14.70
C SER A 32 14.87 11.15 14.08
N CYS A 33 14.59 10.57 12.92
CA CYS A 33 13.32 10.79 12.22
C CYS A 33 12.16 10.24 13.04
N GLU A 34 12.31 9.07 13.62
CA GLU A 34 11.29 8.34 14.38
C GLU A 34 10.89 9.09 15.66
N GLN A 35 11.82 9.82 16.27
CA GLN A 35 11.55 10.67 17.42
C GLN A 35 10.92 12.00 17.03
N CYS A 36 11.20 12.50 15.83
CA CYS A 36 10.78 13.82 15.36
C CYS A 36 9.41 13.81 14.67
N ALA A 37 9.20 12.87 13.75
CA ALA A 37 8.05 12.84 12.88
C ALA A 37 6.79 12.44 13.67
N GLY A 38 5.72 13.23 13.54
CA GLY A 38 4.45 13.02 14.21
C GLY A 38 4.33 13.74 15.56
N VAL A 39 5.39 14.40 16.05
CA VAL A 39 5.32 15.22 17.26
C VAL A 39 4.58 16.53 16.94
N VAL A 40 3.53 16.81 17.73
CA VAL A 40 2.78 18.07 17.69
C VAL A 40 2.93 18.74 19.05
N ASP A 41 3.49 19.94 19.07
CA ASP A 41 3.58 20.79 20.26
C ASP A 41 2.79 22.07 19.99
N SER A 42 1.75 22.34 20.79
CA SER A 42 1.07 23.66 20.83
C SER A 42 0.81 24.30 19.45
N GLU A 43 0.28 23.50 18.50
CA GLU A 43 -0.03 23.84 17.08
C GLU A 43 1.15 23.74 16.08
N VAL A 44 2.38 23.61 16.55
CA VAL A 44 3.58 23.39 15.75
C VAL A 44 3.81 21.88 15.56
N SER A 45 3.76 21.42 14.32
CA SER A 45 4.09 20.03 13.99
C SER A 45 5.54 19.90 13.55
N CYS A 46 6.32 19.15 14.34
CA CYS A 46 7.71 18.84 14.04
C CYS A 46 7.81 17.98 12.77
N ARG A 47 8.83 18.25 11.97
CA ARG A 47 9.11 17.54 10.72
C ARG A 47 10.58 17.19 10.65
N TRP A 48 10.89 16.01 10.14
CA TRP A 48 12.27 15.62 9.88
C TRP A 48 12.70 16.11 8.50
N CYS A 49 13.80 16.85 8.40
CA CYS A 49 14.38 17.26 7.13
C CYS A 49 15.44 16.24 6.69
N LEU A 50 15.19 15.55 5.57
CA LEU A 50 16.08 14.52 5.04
C LEU A 50 17.43 15.07 4.58
N GLU A 51 17.44 16.29 4.04
CA GLU A 51 18.65 16.93 3.51
C GLU A 51 19.63 17.30 4.62
N THR A 52 19.12 17.84 5.73
CA THR A 52 19.96 18.29 6.84
C THR A 52 20.06 17.29 7.98
N SER A 53 19.27 16.21 7.94
CA SER A 53 19.14 15.22 9.02
C SER A 53 18.84 15.89 10.37
N LYS A 54 17.92 16.86 10.37
CA LYS A 54 17.51 17.63 11.54
C LYS A 54 16.00 17.69 11.67
N CYS A 55 15.53 17.70 12.91
CA CYS A 55 14.14 17.96 13.22
C CYS A 55 13.87 19.48 13.24
N ILE A 56 12.85 19.91 12.49
CA ILE A 56 12.52 21.31 12.27
C ILE A 56 11.05 21.59 12.61
N PRO A 57 10.72 22.79 13.15
CA PRO A 57 9.37 23.15 13.53
C PRO A 57 8.50 23.66 12.35
N SER A 58 9.07 23.86 11.15
CA SER A 58 8.32 24.45 10.03
C SER A 58 8.75 23.88 8.68
N LYS A 59 7.79 23.68 7.77
CA LYS A 59 8.05 23.18 6.40
C LYS A 59 8.93 24.12 5.58
N TYR A 60 9.01 25.41 5.92
CA TYR A 60 9.79 26.39 5.17
C TYR A 60 11.29 26.34 5.48
N LEU A 61 11.70 25.57 6.49
CA LEU A 61 13.10 25.40 6.89
C LEU A 61 13.80 24.22 6.19
N CYS A 62 13.10 23.55 5.28
CA CYS A 62 13.60 22.46 4.46
C CYS A 62 12.88 22.48 3.12
N HIS A 63 13.43 21.81 2.11
CA HIS A 63 12.73 21.64 0.86
C HIS A 63 11.39 20.91 1.11
N PRO A 64 10.23 21.40 0.60
CA PRO A 64 8.90 20.84 0.91
C PRO A 64 8.74 19.35 0.61
N TRP A 65 9.52 18.84 -0.35
CA TRP A 65 9.52 17.44 -0.78
C TRP A 65 10.55 16.56 -0.05
N LYS A 66 11.37 17.16 0.83
CA LYS A 66 12.39 16.48 1.65
C LYS A 66 12.04 16.52 3.14
N THR A 67 10.79 16.84 3.47
CA THR A 67 10.28 16.79 4.85
C THR A 67 9.47 15.54 5.10
N VAL A 68 9.74 14.86 6.20
CA VAL A 68 8.94 13.75 6.71
C VAL A 68 8.13 14.22 7.90
N LEU A 69 6.81 14.12 7.77
CA LEU A 69 5.87 14.49 8.82
C LEU A 69 5.41 13.29 9.65
N HIS A 70 5.25 12.12 9.02
CA HIS A 70 4.74 10.92 9.67
C HIS A 70 5.87 9.93 9.92
N GLY A 71 5.94 9.34 11.12
CA GLY A 71 7.00 8.41 11.50
C GLY A 71 7.08 7.19 10.58
N ILE A 72 5.94 6.74 10.05
CA ILE A 72 5.88 5.63 9.07
C ILE A 72 6.57 5.94 7.73
N ASN A 73 6.83 7.21 7.43
CA ASN A 73 7.54 7.64 6.22
C ASN A 73 9.04 7.90 6.49
N CYS A 74 9.54 7.61 7.70
CA CYS A 74 10.96 7.72 8.01
C CYS A 74 11.81 6.73 7.20
N PRO A 75 13.06 7.10 6.85
CA PRO A 75 13.97 6.18 6.19
C PRO A 75 14.23 4.93 7.01
N ILE A 76 14.11 3.78 6.36
CA ILE A 76 14.29 2.47 6.96
C ILE A 76 15.79 2.19 7.04
N SER A 77 16.26 1.88 8.24
CA SER A 77 17.68 1.65 8.52
C SER A 77 18.25 0.37 7.91
N LYS A 78 17.39 -0.62 7.61
CA LYS A 78 17.78 -1.89 7.00
C LYS A 78 16.88 -2.24 5.82
N ILE A 79 17.45 -2.09 4.63
CA ILE A 79 16.81 -2.50 3.37
C ILE A 79 16.71 -4.04 3.33
N PRO A 80 15.57 -4.61 2.93
CA PRO A 80 15.36 -6.04 2.85
C PRO A 80 16.21 -6.62 1.73
N THR A 81 16.89 -7.72 2.03
CA THR A 81 17.72 -8.46 1.06
C THR A 81 17.01 -9.70 0.51
N THR A 82 15.78 -9.97 0.96
CA THR A 82 14.99 -11.15 0.60
C THR A 82 14.19 -10.98 -0.70
N TYR A 83 14.13 -9.77 -1.23
CA TYR A 83 13.42 -9.48 -2.47
C TYR A 83 14.06 -10.22 -3.67
N SER A 84 13.21 -10.79 -4.54
CA SER A 84 13.62 -11.51 -5.74
C SER A 84 12.74 -11.14 -6.93
N ASP A 85 13.31 -10.42 -7.91
CA ASP A 85 12.62 -10.10 -9.18
C ASP A 85 12.15 -11.37 -9.89
N ARG A 86 13.00 -12.41 -9.92
CA ARG A 86 12.65 -13.69 -10.55
C ARG A 86 11.41 -14.29 -9.92
N PHE A 87 11.36 -14.36 -8.59
CA PHE A 87 10.19 -14.91 -7.88
C PHE A 87 8.93 -14.11 -8.17
N LEU A 88 9.03 -12.77 -8.15
CA LEU A 88 7.92 -11.89 -8.44
C LEU A 88 7.39 -12.06 -9.88
N ARG A 89 8.29 -12.03 -10.85
CA ARG A 89 8.00 -12.10 -12.29
C ARG A 89 7.44 -13.44 -12.73
N THR A 90 7.87 -14.54 -12.11
CA THR A 90 7.42 -15.88 -12.50
C THR A 90 6.24 -16.34 -11.66
N GLU A 91 6.37 -16.33 -10.33
CA GLU A 91 5.38 -16.94 -9.44
C GLU A 91 4.25 -15.97 -9.09
N VAL A 92 4.59 -14.81 -8.55
CA VAL A 92 3.59 -13.85 -8.07
C VAL A 92 2.77 -13.28 -9.23
N ALA A 93 3.42 -12.94 -10.35
CA ALA A 93 2.73 -12.50 -11.56
C ALA A 93 1.71 -13.55 -12.04
N ALA A 94 2.06 -14.83 -12.05
CA ALA A 94 1.15 -15.91 -12.43
C ALA A 94 -0.05 -16.03 -11.46
N TYR A 95 0.14 -15.84 -10.15
CA TYR A 95 -0.95 -15.82 -9.18
C TYR A 95 -1.92 -14.65 -9.43
N ILE A 96 -1.39 -13.47 -9.76
CA ILE A 96 -2.20 -12.29 -10.07
C ILE A 96 -2.98 -12.51 -11.38
N GLN A 97 -2.31 -13.01 -12.42
CA GLN A 97 -2.97 -13.32 -13.68
C GLN A 97 -4.06 -14.39 -13.51
N ALA A 98 -3.80 -15.42 -12.71
CA ALA A 98 -4.80 -16.43 -12.36
C ALA A 98 -5.98 -15.81 -11.60
N ALA A 99 -5.73 -14.93 -10.62
CA ALA A 99 -6.79 -14.21 -9.90
C ALA A 99 -7.63 -13.33 -10.84
N ASN A 100 -7.00 -12.69 -11.82
CA ASN A 100 -7.70 -11.90 -12.84
C ASN A 100 -8.67 -12.73 -13.71
N ARG A 101 -8.55 -14.07 -13.69
CA ARG A 101 -9.46 -15.00 -14.38
C ARG A 101 -10.64 -15.44 -13.50
N VAL A 102 -10.68 -15.11 -12.21
CA VAL A 102 -11.85 -15.35 -11.36
C VAL A 102 -12.90 -14.29 -11.67
N SER A 103 -13.83 -14.59 -12.58
CA SER A 103 -14.85 -13.64 -13.06
C SER A 103 -16.09 -14.32 -13.59
N GLU A 104 -17.23 -13.64 -13.48
CA GLU A 104 -18.51 -14.04 -14.09
C GLU A 104 -18.43 -14.40 -15.58
N TYR A 105 -17.51 -13.77 -16.34
CA TYR A 105 -17.33 -14.02 -17.77
C TYR A 105 -16.32 -15.13 -18.08
N SER A 106 -15.58 -15.61 -17.09
CA SER A 106 -14.56 -16.66 -17.29
C SER A 106 -15.13 -18.03 -16.92
N PRO A 107 -14.86 -19.07 -17.72
CA PRO A 107 -15.31 -20.40 -17.40
C PRO A 107 -14.60 -20.93 -16.14
N VAL A 108 -15.26 -21.82 -15.41
CA VAL A 108 -14.68 -22.51 -14.25
C VAL A 108 -13.35 -23.17 -14.63
N GLY A 109 -12.32 -23.01 -13.79
CA GLY A 109 -10.98 -23.51 -14.05
C GLY A 109 -10.10 -22.61 -14.92
N ALA A 110 -10.61 -21.46 -15.36
CA ALA A 110 -9.82 -20.43 -16.07
C ALA A 110 -8.58 -19.93 -15.31
N PRO A 111 -8.54 -19.86 -13.96
CA PRO A 111 -7.31 -19.52 -13.25
C PRO A 111 -6.20 -20.56 -13.44
N MET A 112 -6.56 -21.85 -13.52
CA MET A 112 -5.59 -22.94 -13.62
C MET A 112 -4.79 -22.87 -14.94
N SER A 113 -5.36 -22.34 -16.03
CA SER A 113 -4.62 -22.16 -17.28
C SER A 113 -3.42 -21.22 -17.15
N CYS A 114 -3.47 -20.25 -16.23
CA CYS A 114 -2.32 -19.40 -15.93
C CYS A 114 -1.29 -20.13 -15.07
N LEU A 115 -1.76 -20.89 -14.08
CA LEU A 115 -0.91 -21.57 -13.10
C LEU A 115 -0.17 -22.78 -13.67
N MET A 116 -0.74 -23.45 -14.69
CA MET A 116 -0.07 -24.56 -15.39
C MET A 116 1.23 -24.17 -16.10
N LYS A 117 1.50 -22.87 -16.26
CA LYS A 117 2.78 -22.36 -16.79
C LYS A 117 3.90 -22.40 -15.76
N LEU A 118 3.57 -22.53 -14.48
CA LEU A 118 4.55 -22.64 -13.41
C LEU A 118 5.16 -24.04 -13.42
N PRO A 119 6.49 -24.17 -13.19
CA PRO A 119 7.12 -25.47 -13.02
C PRO A 119 6.72 -26.12 -11.69
N SER A 120 6.20 -25.31 -10.76
CA SER A 120 5.84 -25.70 -9.40
C SER A 120 4.55 -26.52 -9.35
N ALA A 121 4.46 -27.46 -8.41
CA ALA A 121 3.24 -28.21 -8.12
C ALA A 121 2.17 -27.30 -7.49
N VAL A 122 1.36 -26.68 -8.34
CA VAL A 122 0.32 -25.70 -7.98
C VAL A 122 -1.07 -26.29 -8.15
N ALA A 123 -2.00 -25.93 -7.25
CA ALA A 123 -3.42 -26.26 -7.37
C ALA A 123 -4.31 -25.09 -6.95
N VAL A 124 -5.43 -24.90 -7.66
CA VAL A 124 -6.51 -24.01 -7.25
C VAL A 124 -7.38 -24.75 -6.22
N LEU A 125 -7.67 -24.10 -5.09
CA LEU A 125 -8.52 -24.65 -4.04
C LEU A 125 -9.91 -24.02 -4.06
N TYR A 126 -9.98 -22.68 -4.18
CA TYR A 126 -11.23 -21.93 -4.18
C TYR A 126 -11.16 -20.72 -5.12
N GLU A 127 -12.28 -20.47 -5.80
CA GLU A 127 -12.51 -19.31 -6.65
C GLU A 127 -13.77 -18.61 -6.12
N LEU A 128 -13.64 -17.36 -5.68
CA LEU A 128 -14.73 -16.56 -5.12
C LEU A 128 -14.96 -15.36 -6.03
N ASP A 129 -16.07 -15.35 -6.76
CA ASP A 129 -16.50 -14.18 -7.55
C ASP A 129 -17.53 -13.40 -6.73
N VAL A 130 -17.03 -12.49 -5.89
CA VAL A 130 -17.81 -11.85 -4.83
C VAL A 130 -18.59 -10.67 -5.40
N PRO A 131 -19.94 -10.67 -5.43
CA PRO A 131 -20.71 -9.48 -5.80
C PRO A 131 -20.47 -8.37 -4.77
N THR A 132 -20.08 -7.20 -5.24
CA THR A 132 -19.88 -6.03 -4.39
C THR A 132 -21.14 -5.18 -4.35
N SER A 133 -21.35 -4.56 -3.20
CA SER A 133 -22.39 -3.55 -2.96
C SER A 133 -22.21 -2.27 -3.81
N LEU A 134 -21.14 -2.20 -4.60
CA LEU A 134 -20.77 -1.08 -5.47
C LEU A 134 -21.17 -1.41 -6.91
N GLU A 135 -22.26 -0.80 -7.39
CA GLU A 135 -22.72 -0.81 -8.79
C GLU A 135 -22.63 -2.17 -9.53
N GLY A 136 -23.05 -3.26 -8.87
CA GLY A 136 -23.32 -4.54 -9.54
C GLY A 136 -22.11 -5.25 -10.14
N ARG A 137 -20.91 -5.03 -9.59
CA ARG A 137 -19.67 -5.69 -10.03
C ARG A 137 -19.15 -6.69 -9.03
N THR A 138 -18.36 -7.64 -9.49
CA THR A 138 -17.72 -8.63 -8.62
C THR A 138 -16.26 -8.29 -8.28
N VAL A 139 -15.74 -8.86 -7.20
CA VAL A 139 -14.31 -8.95 -6.88
C VAL A 139 -13.92 -10.42 -6.91
N GLY A 140 -12.96 -10.76 -7.77
CA GLY A 140 -12.41 -12.11 -7.83
C GLY A 140 -11.37 -12.34 -6.73
N VAL A 141 -11.52 -13.42 -5.99
CA VAL A 141 -10.52 -13.92 -5.04
C VAL A 141 -10.17 -15.35 -5.40
N LEU A 142 -8.88 -15.63 -5.51
CA LEU A 142 -8.33 -16.94 -5.79
C LEU A 142 -7.56 -17.44 -4.56
N ILE A 143 -7.91 -18.61 -4.06
CA ILE A 143 -7.13 -19.31 -3.03
C ILE A 143 -6.55 -20.55 -3.69
N GLY A 144 -5.23 -20.65 -3.69
CA GLY A 144 -4.51 -21.81 -4.21
C GLY A 144 -3.35 -22.19 -3.32
N VAL A 145 -2.68 -23.27 -3.70
CA VAL A 145 -1.54 -23.82 -2.98
C VAL A 145 -0.39 -24.06 -3.95
N ASN A 146 0.83 -23.75 -3.52
CA ASN A 146 2.05 -24.16 -4.16
C ASN A 146 2.77 -25.15 -3.22
N HIS A 147 2.85 -26.42 -3.62
CA HIS A 147 3.42 -27.48 -2.79
C HIS A 147 4.95 -27.43 -2.71
N ASP A 148 5.61 -26.94 -3.77
CA ASP A 148 7.08 -26.89 -3.82
C ASP A 148 7.61 -25.73 -2.99
N LEU A 149 6.90 -24.60 -2.98
CA LEU A 149 7.21 -23.44 -2.16
C LEU A 149 6.56 -23.47 -0.77
N GLN A 150 5.71 -24.48 -0.51
CA GLN A 150 5.00 -24.69 0.75
C GLN A 150 4.24 -23.45 1.25
N HIS A 151 3.50 -22.79 0.36
CA HIS A 151 2.60 -21.70 0.72
C HIS A 151 1.20 -21.85 0.15
N ILE A 152 0.24 -21.31 0.88
CA ILE A 152 -1.10 -21.01 0.37
C ILE A 152 -1.02 -19.58 -0.19
N PHE A 153 -1.35 -19.40 -1.46
CA PHE A 153 -1.41 -18.07 -2.07
C PHE A 153 -2.87 -17.60 -2.19
N ILE A 154 -3.06 -16.30 -1.97
CA ILE A 154 -4.34 -15.61 -2.02
C ILE A 154 -4.18 -14.47 -3.02
N GLY A 155 -4.80 -14.61 -4.18
CA GLY A 155 -4.75 -13.63 -5.25
C GLY A 155 -6.05 -12.83 -5.33
N PHE A 156 -5.94 -11.51 -5.44
CA PHE A 156 -7.09 -10.62 -5.67
C PHE A 156 -7.05 -10.04 -7.08
N ARG A 157 -8.20 -10.08 -7.74
CA ARG A 157 -8.40 -9.61 -9.11
C ARG A 157 -8.36 -8.08 -9.23
N SER A 158 -7.86 -7.61 -10.37
CA SER A 158 -7.90 -6.21 -10.85
C SER A 158 -9.27 -5.82 -11.43
N THR A 159 -9.54 -4.54 -11.64
CA THR A 159 -10.80 -4.12 -12.28
C THR A 159 -10.91 -4.60 -13.73
N ASN A 160 -12.07 -5.13 -14.11
CA ASN A 160 -12.37 -5.70 -15.43
C ASN A 160 -12.71 -4.65 -16.53
N ASP A 161 -12.59 -3.35 -16.29
CA ASP A 161 -13.09 -2.37 -17.27
C ASP A 161 -12.28 -1.08 -17.26
N PRO A 162 -11.60 -0.72 -18.36
CA PRO A 162 -10.81 0.51 -18.46
C PRO A 162 -11.65 1.80 -18.42
N VAL A 163 -12.90 1.77 -18.90
CA VAL A 163 -13.80 2.94 -18.90
C VAL A 163 -14.33 3.16 -17.48
N GLN A 164 -14.63 2.08 -16.75
CA GLN A 164 -15.06 2.16 -15.35
C GLN A 164 -13.90 2.22 -14.35
N PHE A 165 -12.68 1.91 -14.77
CA PHE A 165 -11.47 2.24 -14.03
C PHE A 165 -11.33 3.74 -13.84
N VAL A 166 -11.69 4.55 -14.85
CA VAL A 166 -11.68 6.01 -14.70
C VAL A 166 -12.70 6.45 -13.65
N SER A 167 -13.92 5.91 -13.63
CA SER A 167 -14.91 6.27 -12.60
C SER A 167 -14.54 5.74 -11.21
N GLN A 168 -14.05 4.50 -11.10
CA GLN A 168 -13.50 3.95 -9.86
C GLN A 168 -12.30 4.77 -9.37
N PHE A 169 -11.41 5.19 -10.27
CA PHE A 169 -10.30 6.10 -9.97
C PHE A 169 -10.81 7.42 -9.42
N TYR A 170 -11.84 8.04 -10.00
CA TYR A 170 -12.48 9.22 -9.43
C TYR A 170 -13.03 8.98 -8.02
N VAL A 171 -13.67 7.84 -7.76
CA VAL A 171 -14.15 7.48 -6.41
C VAL A 171 -12.99 7.21 -5.44
N PHE A 172 -11.91 6.55 -5.89
CA PHE A 172 -10.68 6.36 -5.12
C PHE A 172 -10.03 7.70 -4.77
N MET A 173 -10.08 8.68 -5.69
CA MET A 173 -9.57 10.03 -5.45
C MET A 173 -10.41 10.84 -4.45
N MET A 174 -11.72 10.58 -4.35
CA MET A 174 -12.58 11.27 -3.39
C MET A 174 -12.21 10.95 -1.94
N GLY A 175 -11.49 9.85 -1.69
CA GLY A 175 -10.68 9.70 -0.47
C GLY A 175 -11.45 9.79 0.85
N TRP A 176 -12.70 9.35 0.91
CA TRP A 176 -13.47 9.36 2.15
C TRP A 176 -12.95 8.25 3.07
N PHE A 177 -12.61 8.60 4.31
CA PHE A 177 -12.12 7.65 5.32
C PHE A 177 -13.22 7.27 6.30
N GLU A 178 -13.29 6.00 6.67
CA GLU A 178 -14.11 5.48 7.75
C GLU A 178 -13.28 4.62 8.71
N ASP A 179 -13.80 4.40 9.91
CA ASP A 179 -13.16 3.51 10.88
C ASP A 179 -13.11 2.09 10.32
N PHE A 180 -11.92 1.48 10.42
CA PHE A 180 -11.66 0.18 9.86
C PHE A 180 -11.64 -0.90 10.96
N PRO A 181 -12.33 -2.05 10.79
CA PRO A 181 -12.46 -3.05 11.85
C PRO A 181 -11.14 -3.64 12.39
N LEU A 182 -10.08 -3.68 11.58
CA LEU A 182 -8.77 -4.17 12.02
C LEU A 182 -7.94 -3.10 12.76
N GLY A 183 -8.38 -1.84 12.76
CA GLY A 183 -7.71 -0.71 13.39
C GLY A 183 -7.41 0.41 12.41
N GLY A 184 -7.44 1.64 12.92
CA GLY A 184 -7.23 2.85 12.12
C GLY A 184 -8.42 3.21 11.25
N ARG A 185 -8.13 3.94 10.18
CA ARG A 185 -9.11 4.39 9.20
C ARG A 185 -8.72 3.92 7.80
N MET A 186 -9.72 3.67 6.97
CA MET A 186 -9.56 3.09 5.64
C MET A 186 -10.38 3.87 4.62
N VAL A 187 -9.93 3.91 3.37
CA VAL A 187 -10.77 4.43 2.27
C VAL A 187 -12.07 3.60 2.23
N ALA A 188 -13.21 4.28 2.34
CA ALA A 188 -14.51 3.66 2.62
C ALA A 188 -14.91 2.56 1.64
N ILE A 189 -14.58 2.73 0.36
CA ILE A 189 -14.86 1.73 -0.68
C ILE A 189 -14.16 0.39 -0.39
N TYR A 190 -12.93 0.43 0.12
CA TYR A 190 -12.17 -0.76 0.47
C TYR A 190 -12.73 -1.46 1.70
N SER A 191 -13.21 -0.69 2.68
CA SER A 191 -13.88 -1.25 3.86
C SER A 191 -15.17 -1.97 3.48
N ARG A 192 -15.94 -1.46 2.51
CA ARG A 192 -17.12 -2.15 1.97
C ARG A 192 -16.75 -3.45 1.27
N MET A 193 -15.79 -3.42 0.34
CA MET A 193 -15.31 -4.61 -0.35
C MET A 193 -14.78 -5.68 0.62
N TYR A 194 -14.05 -5.25 1.66
CA TYR A 194 -13.58 -6.13 2.73
C TYR A 194 -14.74 -6.86 3.42
N ARG A 195 -15.82 -6.14 3.78
CA ARG A 195 -17.01 -6.75 4.39
C ARG A 195 -17.72 -7.70 3.43
N ASP A 196 -17.90 -7.31 2.17
CA ASP A 196 -18.55 -8.12 1.14
C ASP A 196 -17.80 -9.46 0.94
N ILE A 197 -16.47 -9.42 0.85
CA ILE A 197 -15.61 -10.62 0.70
C ILE A 197 -15.68 -11.54 1.93
N LEU A 198 -15.66 -10.97 3.14
CA LEU A 198 -15.82 -11.76 4.36
C LEU A 198 -17.20 -12.40 4.45
N GLN A 199 -18.26 -11.64 4.17
CA GLN A 199 -19.64 -12.14 4.19
C GLN A 199 -19.88 -13.24 3.15
N PHE A 200 -19.19 -13.19 2.02
CA PHE A 200 -19.30 -14.20 0.96
C PHE A 200 -18.65 -15.55 1.34
N GLY A 201 -17.83 -15.60 2.39
CA GLY A 201 -17.27 -16.86 2.91
C GLY A 201 -15.75 -17.02 2.73
N PHE A 202 -15.02 -15.92 2.51
CA PHE A 202 -13.55 -15.95 2.42
C PHE A 202 -12.89 -16.72 3.59
N ASP A 203 -13.32 -16.44 4.82
CA ASP A 203 -12.75 -17.04 6.03
C ASP A 203 -12.99 -18.55 6.12
N GLU A 204 -14.14 -19.03 5.63
CA GLU A 204 -14.45 -20.45 5.61
C GLU A 204 -13.56 -21.20 4.61
N CYS A 205 -13.42 -20.67 3.39
CA CYS A 205 -12.56 -21.22 2.35
C CYS A 205 -11.09 -21.23 2.78
N LEU A 206 -10.60 -20.11 3.32
CA LEU A 206 -9.22 -20.04 3.81
C LEU A 206 -8.98 -20.95 5.01
N GLY A 207 -9.94 -21.05 5.94
CA GLY A 207 -9.86 -21.97 7.08
C GLY A 207 -9.63 -23.42 6.65
N LYS A 208 -10.42 -23.91 5.68
CA LYS A 208 -10.26 -25.26 5.12
C LYS A 208 -8.89 -25.48 4.46
N ALA A 209 -8.40 -24.47 3.72
CA ALA A 209 -7.07 -24.54 3.10
C ALA A 209 -5.95 -24.60 4.16
N VAL A 210 -6.05 -23.79 5.22
CA VAL A 210 -5.11 -23.75 6.33
C VAL A 210 -5.10 -25.06 7.12
N GLU A 211 -6.28 -25.65 7.38
CA GLU A 211 -6.41 -26.95 8.05
C GLU A 211 -5.76 -28.08 7.24
N LYS A 212 -5.94 -28.07 5.92
CA LYS A 212 -5.34 -29.06 5.01
C LYS A 212 -3.82 -28.89 4.88
N HIS A 213 -3.32 -27.67 5.05
CA HIS A 213 -1.90 -27.32 4.90
C HIS A 213 -1.37 -26.57 6.15
N PRO A 214 -1.27 -27.25 7.31
CA PRO A 214 -0.99 -26.60 8.59
C PRO A 214 0.41 -26.02 8.68
N THR A 215 1.39 -26.57 7.95
CA THR A 215 2.78 -26.10 7.94
C THR A 215 3.06 -25.01 6.91
N TYR A 216 2.13 -24.73 6.00
CA TYR A 216 2.39 -23.82 4.87
C TYR A 216 2.29 -22.35 5.30
N SER A 217 3.15 -21.50 4.74
CA SER A 217 3.06 -20.05 4.92
C SER A 217 1.92 -19.45 4.09
N LEU A 218 1.60 -18.18 4.31
CA LEU A 218 0.60 -17.44 3.53
C LEU A 218 1.28 -16.43 2.62
N LEU A 219 0.82 -16.31 1.37
CA LEU A 219 1.24 -15.27 0.43
C LEU A 219 0.00 -14.57 -0.10
N VAL A 220 -0.09 -13.25 0.07
CA VAL A 220 -1.20 -12.44 -0.42
C VAL A 220 -0.71 -11.53 -1.52
N THR A 221 -1.42 -11.50 -2.65
CA THR A 221 -1.00 -10.71 -3.80
C THR A 221 -2.17 -10.19 -4.64
N GLY A 222 -1.89 -9.16 -5.42
CA GLY A 222 -2.83 -8.56 -6.34
C GLY A 222 -2.20 -7.38 -7.07
N HIS A 223 -2.85 -6.98 -8.16
CA HIS A 223 -2.50 -5.82 -8.95
C HIS A 223 -3.60 -4.77 -8.89
N SER A 224 -3.26 -3.47 -8.92
CA SER A 224 -4.24 -2.37 -8.94
C SER A 224 -5.19 -2.42 -7.73
N LEU A 225 -6.51 -2.42 -7.96
CA LEU A 225 -7.52 -2.68 -6.91
C LEU A 225 -7.26 -3.99 -6.15
N GLY A 226 -6.86 -5.05 -6.86
CA GLY A 226 -6.45 -6.30 -6.25
C GLY A 226 -5.23 -6.13 -5.33
N GLY A 227 -4.32 -5.21 -5.66
CA GLY A 227 -3.19 -4.84 -4.81
C GLY A 227 -3.66 -4.21 -3.49
N ALA A 228 -4.69 -3.35 -3.53
CA ALA A 228 -5.26 -2.74 -2.31
C ALA A 228 -5.95 -3.79 -1.45
N MET A 229 -6.74 -4.68 -2.06
CA MET A 229 -7.37 -5.79 -1.34
C MET A 229 -6.33 -6.74 -0.76
N ALA A 230 -5.25 -7.04 -1.49
CA ALA A 230 -4.15 -7.85 -0.99
C ALA A 230 -3.48 -7.22 0.23
N THR A 231 -3.22 -5.91 0.21
CA THR A 231 -2.70 -5.18 1.38
C THR A 231 -3.62 -5.33 2.58
N ILE A 232 -4.94 -5.12 2.41
CA ILE A 232 -5.92 -5.23 3.50
C ILE A 232 -6.04 -6.65 4.05
N PHE A 233 -6.22 -7.62 3.16
CA PHE A 233 -6.39 -9.02 3.55
C PHE A 233 -5.11 -9.64 4.08
N SER A 234 -3.93 -9.15 3.71
CA SER A 234 -2.68 -9.59 4.33
C SER A 234 -2.67 -9.34 5.84
N LEU A 235 -3.14 -8.17 6.30
CA LEU A 235 -3.28 -7.88 7.72
C LEU A 235 -4.32 -8.80 8.37
N HIS A 236 -5.49 -8.94 7.73
CA HIS A 236 -6.57 -9.81 8.21
C HIS A 236 -6.07 -11.24 8.46
N VAL A 237 -5.42 -11.86 7.46
CA VAL A 237 -4.96 -13.25 7.57
C VAL A 237 -3.78 -13.40 8.52
N ALA A 238 -2.89 -12.41 8.62
CA ALA A 238 -1.79 -12.42 9.59
C ALA A 238 -2.30 -12.32 11.04
N MET A 239 -3.32 -11.49 11.29
CA MET A 239 -3.95 -11.41 12.61
C MET A 239 -4.77 -12.66 12.95
N LYS A 240 -5.44 -13.26 11.96
CA LYS A 240 -6.25 -14.47 12.14
C LYS A 240 -5.40 -15.74 12.31
N TYR A 241 -4.24 -15.81 11.67
CA TYR A 241 -3.32 -16.95 11.72
C TYR A 241 -1.89 -16.52 12.15
N PRO A 242 -1.72 -15.98 13.38
CA PRO A 242 -0.46 -15.37 13.83
C PRO A 242 0.73 -16.35 13.87
N GLN A 243 0.47 -17.65 13.92
CA GLN A 243 1.48 -18.70 13.87
C GLN A 243 2.06 -18.94 12.46
N LYS A 244 1.44 -18.40 11.41
CA LYS A 244 1.90 -18.55 10.02
C LYS A 244 2.62 -17.28 9.57
N GLN A 245 3.74 -17.46 8.88
CA GLN A 245 4.38 -16.33 8.20
C GLN A 245 3.50 -15.88 7.03
N THR A 246 3.12 -14.61 7.03
CA THR A 246 2.35 -13.98 5.95
C THR A 246 3.26 -13.07 5.15
N ARG A 247 3.30 -13.28 3.83
CA ARG A 247 3.99 -12.40 2.87
C ARG A 247 2.98 -11.61 2.06
N LEU A 248 3.28 -10.36 1.75
CA LEU A 248 2.50 -9.48 0.90
C LEU A 248 3.32 -9.05 -0.32
N TYR A 249 2.77 -9.26 -1.52
CA TYR A 249 3.31 -8.70 -2.75
C TYR A 249 2.21 -7.92 -3.47
N SER A 250 2.21 -6.58 -3.35
CA SER A 250 1.21 -5.72 -3.98
C SER A 250 1.81 -5.00 -5.18
N LEU A 251 1.22 -5.16 -6.36
CA LEU A 251 1.70 -4.57 -7.61
C LEU A 251 0.82 -3.38 -7.97
N SER A 252 1.45 -2.22 -8.23
CA SER A 252 0.74 -1.01 -8.66
C SER A 252 -0.46 -0.66 -7.78
N SER A 253 -0.32 -0.92 -6.48
CA SER A 253 -1.40 -0.77 -5.51
C SER A 253 -1.59 0.70 -5.14
N PRO A 254 -2.84 1.21 -5.09
CA PRO A 254 -3.11 2.51 -4.49
C PRO A 254 -2.95 2.45 -2.97
N ARG A 255 -2.78 3.61 -2.32
CA ARG A 255 -2.76 3.71 -0.86
C ARG A 255 -4.11 3.24 -0.29
N SER A 256 -4.08 2.56 0.86
CA SER A 256 -5.27 1.90 1.41
C SER A 256 -5.78 2.57 2.69
N GLY A 257 -4.97 2.59 3.76
CA GLY A 257 -5.40 3.04 5.10
C GLY A 257 -4.51 4.12 5.68
N ASP A 258 -4.90 4.62 6.84
CA ASP A 258 -4.19 5.65 7.61
C ASP A 258 -2.87 5.13 8.22
N GLU A 259 -2.20 6.01 8.97
CA GLU A 259 -0.96 5.68 9.66
C GLU A 259 -1.11 4.53 10.66
N THR A 260 -2.26 4.43 11.33
CA THR A 260 -2.55 3.34 12.29
C THR A 260 -2.59 1.99 11.57
N PHE A 261 -3.29 1.91 10.45
CA PHE A 261 -3.35 0.70 9.63
C PHE A 261 -1.96 0.28 9.11
N VAL A 262 -1.14 1.23 8.64
CA VAL A 262 0.23 0.92 8.17
C VAL A 262 1.13 0.43 9.31
N LYS A 263 0.99 0.98 10.52
CA LYS A 263 1.72 0.47 11.70
C LYS A 263 1.37 -0.99 12.00
N LEU A 264 0.09 -1.34 11.91
CA LEU A 264 -0.36 -2.73 12.09
C LEU A 264 0.21 -3.65 11.00
N LEU A 265 0.23 -3.23 9.73
CA LEU A 265 0.89 -4.00 8.66
C LEU A 265 2.36 -4.26 8.98
N ASN A 266 3.11 -3.23 9.35
CA ASN A 266 4.53 -3.35 9.70
C ASN A 266 4.76 -4.24 10.92
N GLN A 267 3.77 -4.39 11.81
CA GLN A 267 3.85 -5.24 12.99
C GLN A 267 3.55 -6.72 12.70
N TYR A 268 2.53 -7.00 11.88
CA TYR A 268 2.00 -8.35 11.70
C TYR A 268 2.53 -9.07 10.45
N ILE A 269 2.95 -8.34 9.43
CA ILE A 269 3.40 -8.95 8.17
C ILE A 269 4.87 -9.31 8.25
N PHE A 270 5.18 -10.58 7.97
CA PHE A 270 6.55 -11.10 8.01
C PHE A 270 7.42 -10.49 6.90
N GLU A 271 6.87 -10.35 5.71
CA GLU A 271 7.54 -9.76 4.56
C GLU A 271 6.53 -9.05 3.67
N GLN A 272 6.82 -7.81 3.27
CA GLN A 272 5.93 -7.04 2.40
C GLN A 272 6.72 -6.24 1.38
N PHE A 273 6.31 -6.35 0.13
CA PHE A 273 6.86 -5.61 -1.00
C PHE A 273 5.73 -4.97 -1.80
N ARG A 274 5.84 -3.66 -1.98
CA ARG A 274 5.00 -2.89 -2.88
C ARG A 274 5.79 -2.59 -4.14
N VAL A 275 5.36 -3.14 -5.26
CA VAL A 275 6.07 -3.06 -6.53
C VAL A 275 5.41 -2.00 -7.39
N VAL A 276 6.19 -1.05 -7.86
CA VAL A 276 5.71 0.03 -8.72
C VAL A 276 6.59 0.20 -9.94
N ARG A 277 5.95 0.68 -11.01
CA ARG A 277 6.59 1.00 -12.27
C ARG A 277 6.50 2.50 -12.52
N ASP A 278 7.58 3.05 -13.06
CA ASP A 278 7.58 4.44 -13.49
C ASP A 278 6.48 4.75 -14.52
N GLY A 279 5.86 5.91 -14.36
CA GLY A 279 4.74 6.35 -15.18
C GLY A 279 3.38 5.76 -14.77
N ASP A 280 3.31 4.87 -13.77
CA ASP A 280 2.04 4.45 -13.18
C ASP A 280 1.50 5.53 -12.22
N PHE A 281 0.22 5.86 -12.35
CA PHE A 281 -0.49 6.87 -11.56
C PHE A 281 -1.35 6.26 -10.44
N VAL A 282 -1.61 4.95 -10.46
CA VAL A 282 -2.44 4.30 -9.45
C VAL A 282 -1.80 4.34 -8.07
N PRO A 283 -0.50 4.08 -7.91
CA PRO A 283 0.17 4.26 -6.63
C PRO A 283 0.11 5.69 -6.08
N ASP A 284 -0.13 6.70 -6.92
CA ASP A 284 -0.26 8.08 -6.44
C ASP A 284 -1.62 8.35 -5.78
N SER A 285 -2.56 7.39 -5.80
CA SER A 285 -3.94 7.54 -5.33
C SER A 285 -4.20 6.92 -3.95
N PRO A 286 -5.12 7.48 -3.15
CA PRO A 286 -5.61 8.85 -3.23
C PRO A 286 -4.47 9.87 -3.16
N PHE A 287 -4.61 10.98 -3.90
CA PHE A 287 -3.60 12.02 -3.93
C PHE A 287 -3.46 12.70 -2.57
N ARG A 288 -2.23 12.98 -2.17
CA ARG A 288 -1.93 13.81 -1.00
C ARG A 288 -2.10 15.28 -1.34
N VAL A 289 -3.28 15.81 -1.05
CA VAL A 289 -3.59 17.25 -1.24
C VAL A 289 -2.98 18.14 -0.16
N SER A 290 -2.68 17.59 1.02
CA SER A 290 -1.99 18.28 2.10
C SER A 290 -1.21 17.28 2.95
N GLN A 291 -0.12 17.73 3.57
CA GLN A 291 0.58 16.96 4.60
C GLN A 291 -0.19 16.96 5.93
N THR A 292 -1.10 17.92 6.17
CA THR A 292 -1.79 18.08 7.47
C THR A 292 -3.19 17.49 7.51
N ILE A 293 -3.70 17.00 6.37
CA ILE A 293 -5.01 16.37 6.29
C ILE A 293 -4.76 14.86 6.36
N GLU A 294 -5.55 14.18 7.18
CA GLU A 294 -5.52 12.73 7.27
C GLU A 294 -5.70 12.11 5.88
N THR A 295 -4.80 11.20 5.52
CA THR A 295 -4.71 10.65 4.18
C THR A 295 -4.29 9.19 4.27
N ALA A 296 -4.43 8.46 3.16
CA ALA A 296 -3.94 7.10 3.11
C ALA A 296 -2.43 7.15 3.01
N HIS A 297 -1.80 6.09 3.49
CA HIS A 297 -0.36 5.90 3.45
C HIS A 297 -0.06 4.59 2.73
N HIS A 298 1.06 4.58 2.01
CA HIS A 298 1.66 3.34 1.55
C HIS A 298 2.31 2.61 2.71
N ASN A 299 2.27 1.28 2.63
CA ASN A 299 3.09 0.40 3.44
C ASN A 299 4.53 0.33 2.90
N SER A 300 5.46 -0.12 3.75
CA SER A 300 6.85 -0.43 3.37
C SER A 300 6.91 -1.83 2.71
N PHE A 301 7.92 -2.27 1.96
CA PHE A 301 9.02 -1.62 1.25
C PHE A 301 8.64 -1.37 -0.21
N GLU A 302 9.04 -0.23 -0.78
CA GLU A 302 8.78 0.07 -2.19
C GLU A 302 9.89 -0.49 -3.09
N ILE A 303 9.50 -1.24 -4.10
CA ILE A 303 10.36 -1.72 -5.18
C ILE A 303 10.02 -0.96 -6.44
N PHE A 304 10.90 -0.07 -6.86
CA PHE A 304 10.68 0.82 -7.98
C PHE A 304 11.42 0.34 -9.22
N TYR A 305 10.69 0.24 -10.33
CA TYR A 305 11.25 -0.03 -11.65
C TYR A 305 11.16 1.21 -12.53
N GLY A 306 12.30 1.71 -13.00
CA GLY A 306 12.38 2.91 -13.82
C GLY A 306 11.94 2.74 -15.29
N SER A 307 11.51 1.54 -15.71
CA SER A 307 11.14 1.24 -17.09
C SER A 307 10.02 0.20 -17.17
N HIS A 308 9.76 -0.39 -18.33
CA HIS A 308 8.75 -1.44 -18.55
C HIS A 308 9.03 -2.78 -17.85
N MET A 309 10.01 -2.81 -16.95
CA MET A 309 10.37 -3.96 -16.13
C MET A 309 10.83 -5.17 -16.95
N ALA A 310 11.34 -4.99 -18.17
CA ALA A 310 11.87 -6.09 -19.00
C ALA A 310 13.05 -6.82 -18.36
N VAL A 311 13.82 -6.11 -17.53
CA VAL A 311 15.04 -6.57 -16.87
C VAL A 311 14.97 -6.28 -15.37
N ASP A 312 15.89 -6.85 -14.61
CA ASP A 312 16.04 -6.70 -13.16
C ASP A 312 16.69 -5.35 -12.76
N ASN A 313 16.14 -4.24 -13.26
CA ASN A 313 16.66 -2.88 -13.03
C ASN A 313 15.93 -2.12 -11.90
N TYR A 314 15.52 -2.82 -10.85
CA TYR A 314 14.77 -2.23 -9.75
C TYR A 314 15.67 -1.54 -8.72
N VAL A 315 15.08 -0.62 -7.98
CA VAL A 315 15.65 0.01 -6.79
C VAL A 315 14.74 -0.29 -5.61
N ILE A 316 15.32 -0.74 -4.50
CA ILE A 316 14.59 -0.85 -3.23
C ILE A 316 14.69 0.48 -2.52
N CYS A 317 13.56 1.12 -2.29
CA CYS A 317 13.51 2.46 -1.70
C CYS A 317 13.61 2.36 -0.19
N ASP A 318 14.40 3.26 0.39
CA ASP A 318 14.60 3.35 1.83
C ASP A 318 13.45 4.07 2.54
N GLN A 319 12.55 4.76 1.83
CA GLN A 319 11.31 5.29 2.42
C GLN A 319 10.07 4.78 1.66
N PRO A 320 8.93 4.61 2.36
CA PRO A 320 7.69 4.14 1.75
C PRO A 320 7.08 5.11 0.74
N GLU A 321 7.44 6.39 0.76
CA GLU A 321 6.89 7.41 -0.14
C GLU A 321 7.94 8.45 -0.54
N THR A 322 9.06 7.99 -1.10
CA THR A 322 10.09 8.92 -1.62
C THR A 322 9.63 9.61 -2.88
N GLU A 323 10.11 10.84 -3.10
CA GLU A 323 9.90 11.54 -4.37
C GLU A 323 10.56 10.82 -5.55
N TYR A 324 11.70 10.17 -5.33
CA TYR A 324 12.43 9.50 -6.41
C TYR A 324 11.74 8.21 -6.87
N CYS A 325 11.23 7.40 -5.94
CA CYS A 325 10.55 6.15 -6.29
C CYS A 325 9.08 6.37 -6.61
N LEU A 326 8.30 6.86 -5.65
CA LEU A 326 6.84 6.87 -5.79
C LEU A 326 6.39 7.84 -6.89
N LYS A 327 6.95 9.05 -6.92
CA LYS A 327 6.55 10.03 -7.95
C LYS A 327 7.15 9.68 -9.31
N GLY A 328 8.39 9.20 -9.35
CA GLY A 328 9.09 8.88 -10.59
C GLY A 328 8.99 10.02 -11.61
N SER A 329 8.72 9.68 -12.87
CA SER A 329 8.40 10.59 -13.95
C SER A 329 7.08 11.31 -13.73
N TRP A 330 7.08 12.64 -13.94
CA TRP A 330 5.87 13.48 -13.95
C TRP A 330 4.84 13.05 -15.00
N TRP A 331 5.28 12.37 -16.05
CA TRP A 331 4.44 11.93 -17.16
C TRP A 331 3.85 10.54 -16.90
N LYS A 332 2.65 10.50 -16.33
CA LYS A 332 1.95 9.24 -16.06
C LYS A 332 1.10 8.78 -17.25
N LYS A 333 1.00 7.46 -17.47
CA LYS A 333 0.29 6.86 -18.61
C LYS A 333 -0.50 5.62 -18.17
N PRO A 334 -1.77 5.43 -18.62
CA PRO A 334 -2.53 4.20 -18.38
C PRO A 334 -1.80 2.92 -18.77
N VAL A 335 -1.01 2.95 -19.84
CA VAL A 335 -0.20 1.81 -20.30
C VAL A 335 0.84 1.38 -19.27
N ALA A 336 1.39 2.30 -18.47
CA ALA A 336 2.36 1.95 -17.43
C ALA A 336 1.71 1.16 -16.29
N HIS A 337 0.42 1.40 -16.03
CA HIS A 337 -0.37 0.63 -15.08
C HIS A 337 -0.77 -0.74 -15.63
N MET A 338 -1.13 -0.81 -16.92
CA MET A 338 -1.63 -2.04 -17.52
C MET A 338 -0.54 -3.08 -17.81
N TYR A 339 0.70 -2.64 -18.00
CA TYR A 339 1.81 -3.52 -18.39
C TYR A 339 2.90 -3.54 -17.32
N LEU A 340 3.18 -4.72 -16.78
CA LEU A 340 4.27 -4.97 -15.85
C LEU A 340 5.01 -6.22 -16.36
N PHE A 341 6.32 -6.25 -16.28
CA PHE A 341 7.14 -7.38 -16.76
C PHE A 341 6.92 -7.78 -18.22
N ASP A 342 6.59 -6.81 -19.09
CA ASP A 342 6.14 -7.02 -20.47
C ASP A 342 4.86 -7.88 -20.63
N GLN A 343 4.13 -8.10 -19.53
CA GLN A 343 2.86 -8.83 -19.48
C GLN A 343 1.70 -7.85 -19.29
N ASN A 344 0.53 -8.19 -19.81
CA ASN A 344 -0.68 -7.38 -19.65
C ASN A 344 -1.48 -7.84 -18.41
N PHE A 345 -1.54 -6.99 -17.39
CA PHE A 345 -2.22 -7.28 -16.13
C PHE A 345 -3.71 -6.89 -16.12
N TYR A 346 -4.24 -6.36 -17.23
CA TYR A 346 -5.60 -5.84 -17.35
C TYR A 346 -6.54 -6.76 -18.14
N ASN A 347 -6.00 -7.69 -18.93
CA ASN A 347 -6.74 -8.29 -20.04
C ASN A 347 -7.23 -9.72 -19.73
N TYR A 348 -8.37 -9.83 -19.07
CA TYR A 348 -9.08 -11.12 -18.90
C TYR A 348 -9.77 -11.58 -20.20
N HIS A 349 -9.99 -10.68 -21.17
CA HIS A 349 -10.73 -10.94 -22.40
C HIS A 349 -9.92 -11.64 -23.51
N LEU A 350 -8.58 -11.57 -23.48
CA LEU A 350 -7.76 -12.16 -24.54
C LEU A 350 -7.30 -13.61 -24.26
N GLY A 351 -7.62 -14.20 -23.12
CA GLY A 351 -7.36 -15.63 -22.87
C GLY A 351 -5.88 -16.02 -22.75
N TYR A 352 -4.95 -15.06 -22.79
CA TYR A 352 -3.52 -15.33 -22.69
C TYR A 352 -2.98 -14.88 -21.35
N CYS A 353 -2.54 -15.85 -20.53
CA CYS A 353 -1.70 -15.58 -19.37
C CYS A 353 -0.23 -15.44 -19.83
N GLU A 354 0.03 -14.60 -20.84
CA GLU A 354 1.30 -14.48 -21.57
C GLU A 354 2.25 -13.46 -20.94
#